data_AF-A0A8X6G074-F1
#
_entry.id   AF-A0A8X6G074-F1
#
_cell.length_a   1.000
_cell.length_b   1.000
_cell.length_c   1.000
_cell.angle_alpha   90.00
_cell.angle_beta   90.00
_cell.angle_gamma   90.00
#
_symmetry.space_group_name_H-M   'P 1'
#
loop_
_entity.id
_entity.type
_entity.pdbx_description
1 polymer ?
#
loop_
_entity_poly.entity_id
_entity_poly.type
_entity_poly.pdbx_seq_one_letter_code
_entity_poly.pdbx_strand_id
1 'polypeptide(L)'
;MNQKVFSKTRTETVFKISFWNAGGLANDKFTELKTIVLNNDLDIMGIVECGAAADNEEYFNLTDYQKFLLKRSTQIASGIIVFVRLSLKVKLIASRQMTTDDKLEFVQNACLETRYTN
;
A
#
# COMPACT_ATOMS: atom_id res chain seq x y z
N MET A 1 -48.17 -15.51 -7.00
CA MET A 1 -46.85 -15.52 -7.67
C MET A 1 -45.83 -15.09 -6.62
N ASN A 2 -45.08 -16.03 -6.02
CA ASN A 2 -44.12 -15.73 -4.95
C ASN A 2 -42.78 -15.29 -5.57
N GLN A 3 -42.42 -14.02 -5.42
CA GLN A 3 -41.07 -13.55 -5.76
C GLN A 3 -40.07 -14.15 -4.78
N LYS A 4 -39.21 -15.05 -5.26
CA LYS A 4 -37.99 -15.45 -4.56
C LYS A 4 -37.05 -14.24 -4.49
N VAL A 5 -36.96 -13.62 -3.32
CA VAL A 5 -35.91 -12.64 -3.01
C VAL A 5 -34.61 -13.42 -2.88
N PHE A 6 -33.78 -13.41 -3.91
CA PHE A 6 -32.40 -13.88 -3.82
C PHE A 6 -31.59 -12.80 -3.09
N SER A 7 -31.47 -12.91 -1.77
CA SER A 7 -30.47 -12.14 -1.04
C SER A 7 -29.10 -12.74 -1.38
N LYS A 8 -28.35 -12.07 -2.25
CA LYS A 8 -26.94 -12.38 -2.47
C LYS A 8 -26.22 -12.02 -1.16
N THR A 9 -25.91 -13.01 -0.32
CA THR A 9 -25.05 -12.82 0.85
C THR A 9 -23.71 -12.34 0.33
N ARG A 10 -23.42 -11.05 0.52
CA ARG A 10 -22.13 -10.47 0.14
C ARG A 10 -21.13 -10.99 1.16
N THR A 11 -20.30 -11.95 0.78
CA THR A 11 -19.17 -12.37 1.61
C THR A 11 -18.28 -11.14 1.77
N GLU A 12 -18.20 -10.61 2.99
CA GLU A 12 -17.35 -9.47 3.28
C GLU A 12 -15.89 -9.95 3.28
N THR A 13 -15.13 -9.52 2.27
CA THR A 13 -13.68 -9.70 2.27
C THR A 13 -13.09 -8.63 3.18
N VAL A 14 -12.47 -9.05 4.29
CA VAL A 14 -11.76 -8.17 5.22
C VAL A 14 -10.29 -8.15 4.83
N PHE A 15 -9.77 -6.96 4.51
CA PHE A 15 -8.34 -6.75 4.28
C PHE A 15 -7.65 -6.23 5.54
N LYS A 16 -6.49 -6.80 5.87
CA LYS A 16 -5.62 -6.29 6.93
C LYS A 16 -4.58 -5.35 6.33
N ILE A 17 -4.74 -4.06 6.61
CA ILE A 17 -3.94 -3.00 6.00
C ILE A 17 -3.23 -2.24 7.12
N SER A 18 -1.94 -1.98 6.93
CA SER A 18 -1.17 -1.11 7.83
C SER A 18 -0.42 -0.05 7.03
N PHE A 19 -0.34 1.17 7.58
CA PHE A 19 0.51 2.24 7.07
C PHE A 19 1.42 2.70 8.20
N TRP A 20 2.72 2.70 7.94
CA TRP A 20 3.73 3.10 8.91
C TRP A 20 4.57 4.26 8.39
N ASN A 21 4.70 5.30 9.20
CA ASN A 21 5.63 6.39 8.93
C ASN A 21 7.04 5.97 9.40
N ALA A 22 7.97 5.87 8.45
CA ALA A 22 9.33 5.43 8.74
C ALA A 22 10.23 6.56 9.23
N GLY A 23 9.95 7.83 8.90
CA GLY A 23 10.87 8.96 9.13
C GLY A 23 12.27 8.70 8.54
N GLY A 24 12.32 8.03 7.39
CA GLY A 24 13.52 7.42 6.81
C GLY A 24 13.58 5.91 7.06
N LEU A 25 13.51 5.13 5.97
CA LEU A 25 13.56 3.68 6.02
C LEU A 25 15.01 3.19 5.96
N ALA A 26 15.41 2.43 6.98
CA ALA A 26 16.70 1.76 7.09
C ALA A 26 16.52 0.24 7.17
N ASN A 27 17.59 -0.53 7.00
CA ASN A 27 17.54 -1.99 6.91
C ASN A 27 17.06 -2.67 8.21
N ASP A 28 17.45 -2.13 9.36
CA ASP A 28 17.02 -2.58 10.69
C ASP A 28 15.50 -2.39 10.88
N LYS A 29 15.00 -1.18 10.61
CA LYS A 29 13.56 -0.87 10.60
C LYS A 29 12.80 -1.80 9.65
N PHE A 30 13.32 -2.01 8.46
CA PHE A 30 12.69 -2.90 7.49
C PHE A 30 12.66 -4.35 7.94
N THR A 31 13.67 -4.80 8.69
CA THR A 31 13.71 -6.16 9.24
C THR A 31 12.61 -6.35 10.29
N GLU A 32 12.41 -5.37 11.17
CA GLU A 32 11.30 -5.37 12.13
C GLU A 32 9.94 -5.35 11.43
N LEU A 33 9.79 -4.52 10.40
CA LEU A 33 8.56 -4.46 9.59
C LEU A 33 8.21 -5.80 8.95
N LYS A 34 9.21 -6.56 8.46
CA LYS A 34 8.96 -7.91 7.92
C LYS A 34 8.32 -8.81 8.97
N THR A 35 8.84 -8.79 10.19
CA THR A 35 8.29 -9.56 11.31
C THR A 35 6.86 -9.12 11.64
N ILE A 36 6.57 -7.82 11.65
CA ILE A 36 5.23 -7.30 11.88
C ILE A 36 4.26 -7.77 10.80
N VAL A 37 4.65 -7.70 9.52
CA VAL A 37 3.80 -8.14 8.39
C VAL A 37 3.47 -9.62 8.51
N LEU A 38 4.44 -10.47 8.85
CA LEU A 38 4.25 -11.91 9.01
C LEU A 38 3.38 -12.24 10.23
N ASN A 39 3.66 -11.64 11.38
CA ASN A 39 2.96 -11.95 12.64
C ASN A 39 1.50 -11.48 12.62
N ASN A 40 1.20 -10.40 11.91
CA ASN A 40 -0.16 -9.87 11.80
C ASN A 40 -0.90 -10.37 10.56
N ASP A 41 -0.21 -11.13 9.69
CA ASP A 41 -0.77 -11.67 8.45
C ASP A 41 -1.38 -10.55 7.60
N LEU A 42 -0.62 -9.48 7.38
CA LEU A 42 -1.12 -8.30 6.66
C LEU A 42 -1.33 -8.61 5.17
N ASP A 43 -2.37 -8.04 4.58
CA ASP A 43 -2.61 -8.11 3.14
C ASP A 43 -1.87 -7.00 2.39
N ILE A 44 -1.82 -5.82 3.02
CA ILE A 44 -1.22 -4.60 2.47
C ILE A 44 -0.42 -3.89 3.56
N MET A 45 0.82 -3.52 3.23
CA MET A 45 1.70 -2.73 4.08
C MET A 45 2.20 -1.51 3.33
N GLY A 46 1.81 -0.33 3.76
CA GLY A 46 2.34 0.94 3.29
C GLY A 46 3.42 1.46 4.23
N ILE A 47 4.52 1.93 3.66
CA ILE A 47 5.58 2.65 4.37
C ILE A 47 5.63 4.05 3.76
N VAL A 48 5.38 5.06 4.58
CA VAL A 48 5.47 6.47 4.19
C VAL A 48 6.74 7.09 4.76
N GLU A 49 7.19 8.16 4.12
CA GLU A 49 8.45 8.83 4.43
C GLU A 49 9.69 7.93 4.38
N CYS A 50 9.81 7.11 3.33
CA CYS A 50 10.91 6.16 3.19
C CYS A 50 12.28 6.84 3.02
N GLY A 51 12.33 8.11 2.62
CA GLY A 51 13.58 8.80 2.28
C GLY A 51 14.24 8.20 1.04
N ALA A 52 15.57 8.17 1.04
CA ALA A 52 16.38 7.63 -0.06
C ALA A 52 16.10 6.14 -0.35
N ALA A 53 15.49 5.40 0.57
CA ALA A 53 15.11 4.01 0.35
C ALA A 53 14.09 3.85 -0.80
N ALA A 54 13.24 4.85 -1.04
CA ALA A 54 12.30 4.81 -2.17
C ALA A 54 12.99 4.87 -3.54
N ASP A 55 14.23 5.38 -3.58
CA ASP A 55 15.02 5.46 -4.82
C ASP A 55 15.85 4.18 -5.04
N ASN A 56 16.01 3.35 -4.01
CA ASN A 56 16.86 2.15 -3.97
C ASN A 56 16.01 0.88 -3.83
N GLU A 57 15.24 0.58 -4.87
CA GLU A 57 14.23 -0.48 -4.86
C GLU A 57 14.78 -1.86 -4.48
N GLU A 58 15.99 -2.21 -4.89
CA GLU A 58 16.52 -3.58 -4.77
C GLU A 58 16.73 -4.07 -3.33
N TYR A 59 16.92 -3.15 -2.37
CA TYR A 59 17.26 -3.51 -0.99
C TYR A 59 16.04 -3.84 -0.13
N PHE A 60 14.86 -3.35 -0.51
CA PHE A 60 13.64 -3.44 0.30
C PHE A 60 12.63 -4.37 -0.35
N ASN A 61 12.90 -5.68 -0.29
CA ASN A 61 12.02 -6.73 -0.81
C ASN A 61 11.37 -7.55 0.30
N LEU A 62 10.12 -7.94 0.05
CA LEU A 62 9.30 -8.77 0.94
C LEU A 62 8.75 -9.95 0.12
N THR A 63 9.08 -11.18 0.55
CA THR A 63 8.62 -12.42 -0.10
C THR A 63 7.10 -12.52 -0.07
N ASP A 64 6.50 -12.98 -1.17
CA ASP A 64 5.05 -13.11 -1.36
C ASP A 64 4.27 -11.79 -1.48
N TYR A 65 4.96 -10.67 -1.65
CA TYR A 65 4.34 -9.37 -1.91
C TYR A 65 4.86 -8.77 -3.21
N GLN A 66 3.93 -8.22 -3.98
CA GLN A 66 4.25 -7.24 -5.00
C GLN A 66 4.56 -5.91 -4.33
N LYS A 67 5.63 -5.25 -4.79
CA LYS A 67 6.02 -3.93 -4.34
C LYS A 67 5.61 -2.87 -5.36
N PHE A 68 5.13 -1.75 -4.85
CA PHE A 68 4.87 -0.53 -5.60
C PHE A 68 5.62 0.61 -4.93
N LEU A 69 6.23 1.49 -5.72
CA LEU A 69 7.00 2.61 -5.19
C LEU A 69 6.50 3.92 -5.77
N LEU A 70 6.41 4.90 -4.88
CA LEU A 70 6.46 6.30 -5.25
C LEU A 70 7.84 6.84 -4.85
N LYS A 71 8.65 7.14 -5.86
CA LYS A 71 9.94 7.79 -5.67
C LYS A 71 9.76 9.18 -5.07
N ARG A 72 10.82 9.67 -4.44
CA ARG A 72 10.82 11.01 -3.87
C ARG A 72 10.69 12.04 -5.00
N SER A 73 9.63 12.83 -4.98
CA SER A 73 9.60 14.10 -5.70
C SER A 73 9.86 15.23 -4.70
N THR A 74 10.35 16.37 -5.17
CA THR A 74 10.69 17.52 -4.32
C THR A 74 9.49 18.12 -3.57
N GLN A 75 8.26 17.66 -3.81
CA GLN A 75 7.04 18.31 -3.30
C GLN A 75 6.02 17.41 -2.59
N ILE A 76 6.08 16.06 -2.68
CA ILE A 76 4.87 15.24 -2.43
C ILE A 76 5.00 14.24 -1.27
N ALA A 77 6.20 13.71 -1.03
CA ALA A 77 6.56 12.87 0.12
C ALA A 77 8.05 12.57 0.03
N SER A 78 8.73 12.26 1.13
CA SER A 78 10.12 11.76 1.07
C SER A 78 10.23 10.33 0.49
N GLY A 79 9.18 9.82 -0.17
CA GLY A 79 9.10 8.50 -0.80
C GLY A 79 8.09 7.59 -0.09
N ILE A 80 7.38 6.76 -0.84
CA ILE A 80 6.38 5.80 -0.33
C ILE A 80 6.65 4.44 -0.96
N ILE A 81 6.58 3.38 -0.15
CA ILE A 81 6.65 2.00 -0.61
C ILE A 81 5.40 1.28 -0.14
N VAL A 82 4.70 0.59 -1.04
CA VAL A 82 3.52 -0.21 -0.73
C VAL A 82 3.78 -1.66 -1.12
N PHE A 83 3.65 -2.57 -0.17
CA PHE A 83 3.66 -4.00 -0.39
C PHE A 83 2.22 -4.52 -0.39
N VAL A 84 1.88 -5.32 -1.41
CA VAL A 84 0.58 -5.96 -1.55
C VAL A 84 0.79 -7.44 -1.75
N ARG A 85 0.12 -8.28 -0.97
CA ARG A 85 0.26 -9.74 -1.04
C ARG A 85 -0.08 -10.24 -2.44
N LEU A 86 0.75 -11.13 -3.00
CA LEU A 86 0.63 -11.62 -4.39
C LEU A 86 -0.68 -12.36 -4.68
N SER A 87 -1.32 -12.94 -3.64
CA SER A 87 -2.65 -13.54 -3.77
C SER A 87 -3.73 -12.52 -4.11
N LEU A 88 -3.47 -11.22 -3.92
CA LEU A 88 -4.36 -10.13 -4.27
C LEU A 88 -3.95 -9.52 -5.61
N LYS A 89 -4.86 -9.55 -6.58
CA LYS A 89 -4.70 -8.78 -7.82
C LYS A 89 -5.12 -7.34 -7.56
N VAL A 90 -4.13 -6.46 -7.44
CA VAL A 90 -4.36 -5.05 -7.11
C VAL A 90 -3.64 -4.14 -8.09
N LYS A 91 -4.31 -3.05 -8.47
CA LYS A 91 -3.70 -1.95 -9.23
C LYS A 91 -3.57 -0.75 -8.31
N LEU A 92 -2.35 -0.24 -8.15
CA LEU A 92 -2.10 1.03 -7.51
C LEU A 92 -2.34 2.17 -8.52
N ILE A 93 -3.31 3.03 -8.25
CA ILE A 93 -3.60 4.21 -9.09
C ILE A 93 -3.32 5.46 -8.26
N ALA A 94 -2.29 6.21 -8.64
CA ALA A 94 -2.06 7.55 -8.12
C ALA A 94 -3.15 8.48 -8.68
N SER A 95 -4.17 8.78 -7.89
CA SER A 95 -5.35 9.52 -8.34
C SER A 95 -5.11 11.03 -8.45
N ARG A 96 -4.16 11.57 -7.68
CA ARG A 96 -3.76 12.98 -7.69
C ARG A 96 -2.29 13.11 -7.26
N GLN A 97 -1.54 13.95 -7.96
CA GLN A 97 -0.25 14.44 -7.52
C GLN A 97 -0.43 15.89 -7.06
N MET A 98 0.26 16.28 -5.98
CA MET A 98 0.28 17.68 -5.54
C MET A 98 0.95 18.53 -6.62
N THR A 99 0.33 19.65 -6.93
CA THR A 99 0.90 20.70 -7.77
C THR A 99 1.39 21.86 -6.89
N THR A 100 2.20 22.75 -7.45
CA THR A 100 2.71 23.97 -6.76
C THR A 100 1.63 24.88 -6.19
N ASP A 101 0.39 24.76 -6.68
CA ASP A 101 -0.75 25.59 -6.28
C ASP A 101 -1.58 24.97 -5.14
N ASP A 102 -1.30 23.72 -4.77
CA ASP A 102 -2.01 23.02 -3.70
C ASP A 102 -1.57 23.55 -2.33
N LYS A 103 -2.48 24.23 -1.63
CA LYS A 103 -2.27 24.77 -0.27
C LYS A 103 -2.47 23.75 0.85
N LEU A 104 -3.01 22.58 0.51
CA LEU A 104 -3.21 21.46 1.43
C LEU A 104 -2.06 20.47 1.22
N GLU A 105 -1.44 20.01 2.30
CA GLU A 105 -0.45 18.92 2.28
C GLU A 105 -1.15 17.60 1.95
N PHE A 106 -1.44 17.37 0.67
CA PHE A 106 -2.01 16.12 0.17
C PHE A 106 -0.89 15.15 -0.17
N VAL A 107 -0.51 14.32 0.80
CA VAL A 107 0.46 13.22 0.63
C VAL A 107 -0.18 12.10 -0.19
N GLN A 108 -0.32 12.31 -1.50
CA GLN A 108 -0.77 11.37 -2.54
C GLN A 108 -1.90 10.38 -2.16
N ASN A 109 -3.09 10.58 -2.74
CA ASN A 109 -4.15 9.57 -2.71
C ASN A 109 -3.83 8.40 -3.65
N ALA A 110 -3.29 7.32 -3.09
CA ALA A 110 -3.18 6.05 -3.78
C ALA A 110 -4.48 5.25 -3.60
N CYS A 111 -5.19 5.01 -4.71
CA CYS A 111 -6.33 4.11 -4.72
C CYS A 111 -5.81 2.69 -5.03
N LEU A 112 -6.15 1.73 -4.16
CA LEU A 112 -5.92 0.32 -4.40
C LEU A 112 -7.20 -0.29 -4.96
N GLU A 113 -7.23 -0.56 -6.27
CA GLU A 113 -8.33 -1.31 -6.88
C GLU A 113 -8.02 -2.80 -6.82
N THR A 114 -8.75 -3.54 -5.98
CA THR A 114 -8.64 -4.99 -5.88
C THR A 114 -9.67 -5.66 -6.80
N ARG A 115 -9.25 -6.61 -7.64
CA ARG A 115 -10.17 -7.49 -8.39
C ARG A 115 -10.00 -8.92 -7.90
N TYR A 116 -11.06 -9.51 -7.36
CA TYR A 116 -11.10 -10.94 -7.04
C TYR A 116 -11.36 -11.75 -8.32
N THR A 117 -10.54 -12.77 -8.57
CA THR A 117 -10.88 -13.84 -9.52
C THR A 117 -11.21 -15.08 -8.70
N ASN A 118 -12.44 -15.57 -8.83
CA ASN A 118 -12.87 -16.87 -8.31
C ASN A 118 -12.12 -18.02 -8.98
#